data_AF-A0A6A6H3C7-F1
#
_entry.id   AF-A0A6A6H3C7-F1
#
_cell.length_a   1.000
_cell.length_b   1.000
_cell.length_c   1.000
_cell.angle_alpha   90.00
_cell.angle_beta   90.00
_cell.angle_gamma   90.00
#
_symmetry.space_group_name_H-M   'P 1'
#
loop_
_entity.id
_entity.type
_entity.pdbx_description
1 polymer ?
#
loop_
_entity_poly.entity_id
_entity_poly.type
_entity_poly.pdbx_seq_one_letter_code
_entity_poly.pdbx_strand_id
1 'polypeptide(L)'
;MIRHKFASSSWNSSSRCARILPAENADKLQAQPQPYQYSRLLHWTDLQLRQWPSAAARISFCAPQEYASMLGKMTVEKSLHCCKVDILKRENGQWSTNYAQANIDELCKIISEVPSTYLISATAQSLRDCSTCSWRLREHLTWSSFLGIDDGQISNGYTGHEDLFDRDGKYLGHTSRTRFLIKRLLNHYGQDGKNYVWEALSFFTKWVSPHRNVVVFFDIPMSVRPRFPTKVLQDNDSRYLHNPYWIHVLAVQEIINLQDDSVWSIRDAVRETERVGKSCIWIMENIEFLSLFLRDNSLIVHPNYPKLHDIARHAIHSHESLRIAESSVRSLINQHDTYLTEDPPSDSEAKVAAKHLKSRLAFQCQLLESLKFRSQSNREETTK
;
A
#
# COMPACT_ATOMS: atom_id res chain seq x y z
N MET A 1 -57.67 -15.54 -16.92
CA MET A 1 -56.65 -14.85 -17.74
C MET A 1 -55.38 -15.71 -17.73
N ILE A 2 -55.30 -16.69 -18.63
CA ILE A 2 -54.37 -16.77 -19.80
C ILE A 2 -52.91 -17.00 -19.33
N ARG A 3 -52.37 -18.25 -19.31
CA ARG A 3 -51.61 -18.99 -20.37
C ARG A 3 -50.35 -18.19 -20.83
N HIS A 4 -49.14 -18.71 -21.08
CA HIS A 4 -48.58 -20.05 -21.34
C HIS A 4 -47.03 -19.92 -21.49
N LYS A 5 -46.32 -21.07 -21.33
CA LYS A 5 -45.20 -21.61 -22.15
C LYS A 5 -43.80 -20.97 -22.20
N PHE A 6 -42.84 -21.81 -21.81
CA PHE A 6 -41.56 -22.18 -22.46
C PHE A 6 -41.25 -21.60 -23.86
N ALA A 7 -39.99 -21.20 -24.05
CA ALA A 7 -39.24 -21.54 -25.27
C ALA A 7 -37.72 -21.49 -25.03
N SER A 8 -37.09 -22.63 -25.28
CA SER A 8 -35.69 -22.82 -25.61
C SER A 8 -35.42 -22.47 -27.07
N SER A 9 -34.22 -22.00 -27.40
CA SER A 9 -33.57 -22.14 -28.70
C SER A 9 -32.05 -21.98 -28.47
N SER A 10 -31.25 -23.05 -28.49
CA SER A 10 -30.63 -23.67 -29.70
C SER A 10 -29.68 -22.72 -30.43
N TRP A 11 -28.52 -23.07 -30.98
CA TRP A 11 -27.59 -24.21 -30.98
C TRP A 11 -26.43 -23.75 -31.91
N ASN A 12 -25.31 -24.48 -31.90
CA ASN A 12 -24.23 -24.50 -32.91
C ASN A 12 -23.22 -23.33 -32.93
N SER A 13 -21.91 -23.56 -33.12
CA SER A 13 -21.13 -24.79 -33.33
C SER A 13 -19.63 -24.46 -33.42
N SER A 14 -18.82 -25.51 -33.30
CA SER A 14 -17.43 -25.68 -33.77
C SER A 14 -16.33 -25.29 -32.75
N SER A 15 -15.73 -26.26 -32.03
CA SER A 15 -14.64 -27.19 -32.41
C SER A 15 -13.25 -26.54 -32.19
N ARG A 16 -12.22 -27.13 -31.56
CA ARG A 16 -11.75 -28.52 -31.51
C ARG A 16 -10.82 -28.74 -30.28
N CYS A 17 -10.87 -29.98 -29.78
CA CYS A 17 -9.76 -30.84 -29.34
C CYS A 17 -8.72 -30.34 -28.33
N ALA A 18 -8.73 -30.94 -27.14
CA ALA A 18 -7.54 -31.56 -26.56
C ALA A 18 -7.91 -32.94 -26.01
N ARG A 19 -7.20 -33.97 -26.47
CA ARG A 19 -7.39 -35.39 -26.14
C ARG A 19 -6.90 -35.69 -24.73
N ILE A 20 -7.68 -36.53 -24.05
CA ILE A 20 -7.29 -37.38 -22.92
C ILE A 20 -6.73 -38.69 -23.49
N LEU A 21 -5.62 -39.21 -22.94
CA LEU A 21 -5.23 -40.63 -22.85
C LEU A 21 -4.14 -40.76 -21.76
N PRO A 22 -3.91 -41.94 -21.13
CA PRO A 22 -4.70 -42.48 -20.03
C PRO A 22 -3.83 -42.79 -18.79
N ALA A 23 -4.50 -43.20 -17.71
CA ALA A 23 -3.88 -43.70 -16.47
C ALA A 23 -3.35 -45.13 -16.66
N GLU A 24 -2.12 -45.38 -16.24
CA GLU A 24 -1.60 -46.71 -15.93
C GLU A 24 -0.74 -46.65 -14.65
N ASN A 25 -0.92 -47.66 -13.80
CA ASN A 25 -0.19 -47.98 -12.56
C ASN A 25 -0.67 -47.30 -11.26
N ALA A 26 -1.93 -47.56 -10.92
CA ALA A 26 -2.30 -47.83 -9.53
C ALA A 26 -2.07 -49.33 -9.27
N ASP A 27 -1.04 -49.67 -8.50
CA ASP A 27 -1.04 -50.77 -7.51
C ASP A 27 0.37 -51.01 -6.97
N LYS A 28 0.53 -50.74 -5.68
CA LYS A 28 1.45 -51.32 -4.68
C LYS A 28 1.93 -50.25 -3.69
N LEU A 29 1.30 -50.22 -2.52
CA LEU A 29 1.98 -50.37 -1.22
C LEU A 29 0.96 -50.15 -0.08
N GLN A 30 0.56 -51.27 0.52
CA GLN A 30 0.05 -51.31 1.90
C GLN A 30 1.20 -50.92 2.84
N ALA A 31 0.98 -49.96 3.74
CA ALA A 31 1.67 -49.89 5.03
C ALA A 31 0.88 -49.03 6.03
N GLN A 32 0.71 -49.56 7.24
CA GLN A 32 0.04 -48.97 8.40
C GLN A 32 0.79 -47.75 8.99
N PRO A 33 0.15 -46.92 9.83
CA PRO A 33 0.72 -45.67 10.32
C PRO A 33 1.57 -45.87 11.59
N GLN A 34 2.76 -45.27 11.63
CA GLN A 34 3.57 -45.08 12.84
C GLN A 34 4.13 -43.65 12.87
N PRO A 35 4.36 -43.07 14.06
CA PRO A 35 4.40 -41.64 14.29
C PRO A 35 5.79 -41.06 14.03
N TYR A 36 5.88 -39.96 13.28
CA TYR A 36 7.14 -39.27 13.05
C TYR A 36 7.30 -38.04 13.95
N GLN A 37 8.42 -38.08 14.66
CA GLN A 37 8.99 -37.07 15.55
C GLN A 37 9.35 -35.79 14.77
N TYR A 38 8.98 -34.64 15.33
CA TYR A 38 9.45 -33.34 14.86
C TYR A 38 10.93 -33.15 15.22
N SER A 39 11.82 -33.17 14.24
CA SER A 39 13.07 -32.41 14.31
C SER A 39 13.60 -32.11 12.90
N ARG A 40 14.01 -30.84 12.72
CA ARG A 40 14.68 -30.22 11.56
C ARG A 40 13.81 -29.87 10.35
N LEU A 41 13.58 -28.56 10.17
CA LEU A 41 13.44 -27.92 8.86
C LEU A 41 13.85 -26.43 8.97
N LEU A 42 15.16 -26.19 8.89
CA LEU A 42 15.76 -24.93 8.43
C LEU A 42 16.26 -25.22 7.01
N HIS A 43 15.54 -24.71 6.01
CA HIS A 43 15.96 -24.41 4.61
C HIS A 43 14.76 -24.54 3.67
N TRP A 44 14.03 -23.44 3.49
CA TRP A 44 13.11 -23.26 2.36
C TRP A 44 13.24 -21.81 1.87
N THR A 45 14.29 -21.51 1.12
CA THR A 45 14.41 -20.21 0.41
C THR A 45 14.98 -20.31 -1.02
N ASP A 46 15.16 -21.49 -1.63
CA ASP A 46 15.96 -21.55 -2.88
C ASP A 46 15.40 -22.34 -4.07
N LEU A 47 14.10 -22.65 -4.12
CA LEU A 47 13.57 -23.54 -5.17
C LEU A 47 12.27 -23.09 -5.87
N GLN A 48 12.08 -21.78 -6.11
CA GLN A 48 11.04 -21.30 -7.04
C GLN A 48 11.43 -20.15 -8.00
N LEU A 49 12.73 -19.95 -8.28
CA LEU A 49 13.21 -18.95 -9.27
C LEU A 49 13.64 -19.54 -10.63
N ARG A 50 13.19 -20.72 -11.01
CA ARG A 50 13.46 -21.27 -12.34
C ARG A 50 12.21 -21.84 -12.97
N GLN A 51 11.53 -21.01 -13.76
CA GLN A 51 10.85 -21.34 -15.04
C GLN A 51 9.90 -20.20 -15.44
N TRP A 52 10.43 -19.16 -16.08
CA TRP A 52 9.66 -18.26 -16.93
C TRP A 52 10.31 -18.25 -18.31
N PRO A 53 9.59 -18.59 -19.40
CA PRO A 53 10.17 -18.66 -20.72
C PRO A 53 10.46 -17.25 -21.27
N SER A 54 11.66 -17.09 -21.80
CA SER A 54 12.15 -15.92 -22.50
C SER A 54 11.33 -15.63 -23.76
N ALA A 55 10.43 -14.65 -23.71
CA ALA A 55 9.87 -14.02 -24.89
C ALA A 55 10.58 -12.66 -25.10
N ALA A 56 11.82 -12.72 -25.59
CA ALA A 56 12.51 -11.57 -26.15
C ALA A 56 11.86 -11.21 -27.49
N ALA A 57 10.76 -10.44 -27.45
CA ALA A 57 10.15 -9.86 -28.64
C ALA A 57 10.94 -8.61 -29.05
N ARG A 58 11.52 -8.69 -30.27
CA ARG A 58 12.22 -7.62 -30.97
C ARG A 58 11.37 -6.34 -31.02
N ILE A 59 11.76 -5.32 -30.27
CA ILE A 59 11.24 -3.95 -30.44
C ILE A 59 12.00 -3.35 -31.63
N SER A 60 11.35 -3.26 -32.79
CA SER A 60 11.83 -2.41 -33.88
C SER A 60 11.62 -0.95 -33.48
N PHE A 61 12.69 -0.17 -33.49
CA PHE A 61 12.63 1.29 -33.33
C PHE A 61 12.01 1.89 -34.60
N CYS A 62 10.79 2.42 -34.50
CA CYS A 62 10.25 3.35 -35.50
C CYS A 62 11.00 4.69 -35.41
N ALA A 63 11.27 5.30 -36.56
CA ALA A 63 12.04 6.54 -36.67
C ALA A 63 11.32 7.72 -35.97
N PRO A 64 12.06 8.69 -35.38
CA PRO A 64 11.50 9.75 -34.54
C PRO A 64 10.45 10.66 -35.19
N GLN A 65 10.45 10.81 -36.52
CA GLN A 65 9.57 11.76 -37.23
C GLN A 65 8.14 11.24 -37.47
N GLU A 66 7.94 9.93 -37.66
CA GLU A 66 6.59 9.37 -37.84
C GLU A 66 5.83 9.32 -36.49
N TYR A 67 6.55 9.17 -35.37
CA TYR A 67 6.02 9.17 -34.01
C TYR A 67 5.43 10.53 -33.60
N ALA A 68 6.09 11.63 -33.98
CA ALA A 68 5.62 12.99 -33.69
C ALA A 68 4.29 13.35 -34.40
N SER A 69 4.06 12.83 -35.61
CA SER A 69 2.81 13.11 -36.36
C SER A 69 1.60 12.33 -35.82
N MET A 70 1.83 11.14 -35.26
CA MET A 70 0.80 10.34 -34.58
C MET A 70 0.40 10.97 -33.23
N LEU A 71 1.36 11.56 -32.53
CA LEU A 71 1.17 12.29 -31.26
C LEU A 71 0.34 13.58 -31.41
N GLY A 72 0.47 14.28 -32.55
CA GLY A 72 -0.30 15.49 -32.82
C GLY A 72 -1.81 15.27 -33.03
N LYS A 73 -2.22 14.05 -33.40
CA LYS A 73 -3.64 13.70 -33.63
C LYS A 73 -4.30 12.98 -32.44
N MET A 74 -3.53 12.44 -31.49
CA MET A 74 -4.06 11.77 -30.29
C MET A 74 -4.36 12.71 -29.11
N THR A 75 -3.89 13.96 -29.15
CA THR A 75 -3.76 14.82 -27.97
C THR A 75 -5.00 15.63 -27.60
N VAL A 76 -6.01 15.78 -28.46
CA VAL A 76 -7.15 16.68 -28.19
C VAL A 76 -8.47 15.94 -27.92
N GLU A 77 -8.80 14.87 -28.64
CA GLU A 77 -10.09 14.18 -28.45
C GLU A 77 -10.10 13.11 -27.34
N LYS A 78 -8.93 12.57 -26.93
CA LYS A 78 -8.86 11.52 -25.89
C LYS A 78 -8.78 12.04 -24.45
N SER A 79 -8.56 13.33 -24.22
CA SER A 79 -8.46 13.89 -22.85
C SER A 79 -9.80 13.92 -22.11
N LEU A 80 -10.94 14.01 -22.83
CA LEU A 80 -12.28 13.96 -22.27
C LEU A 80 -12.65 12.59 -21.64
N HIS A 81 -11.98 11.51 -22.04
CA HIS A 81 -12.16 10.16 -21.48
C HIS A 81 -11.09 9.78 -20.45
N CYS A 82 -10.21 10.71 -20.09
CA CYS A 82 -9.17 10.46 -19.09
C CYS A 82 -9.71 10.55 -17.66
N CYS A 83 -8.99 9.93 -16.72
CA CYS A 83 -9.35 9.93 -15.31
C CYS A 83 -9.40 11.36 -14.77
N LYS A 84 -10.37 11.59 -13.87
CA LYS A 84 -10.43 12.81 -13.06
C LYS A 84 -9.62 12.63 -11.79
N VAL A 85 -9.03 13.72 -11.31
CA VAL A 85 -8.34 13.79 -10.02
C VAL A 85 -8.97 14.89 -9.17
N ASP A 86 -8.90 14.72 -7.86
CA ASP A 86 -9.42 15.67 -6.89
C ASP A 86 -8.28 16.61 -6.46
N ILE A 87 -8.48 17.92 -6.53
CA ILE A 87 -7.46 18.94 -6.24
C ILE A 87 -7.93 19.85 -5.12
N LEU A 88 -7.03 20.07 -4.15
CA LEU A 88 -7.08 21.15 -3.17
C LEU A 88 -5.94 22.13 -3.44
N LYS A 89 -6.28 23.40 -3.57
CA LYS A 89 -5.32 24.48 -3.82
C LYS A 89 -5.16 25.33 -2.56
N ARG A 90 -3.93 25.76 -2.29
CA ARG A 90 -3.65 26.78 -1.28
C ARG A 90 -3.38 28.13 -1.96
N GLU A 91 -4.22 29.12 -1.67
CA GLU A 91 -4.09 30.50 -2.14
C GLU A 91 -4.16 31.46 -0.95
N ASN A 92 -3.31 32.48 -0.94
CA ASN A 92 -3.29 33.52 0.11
C ASN A 92 -3.25 32.95 1.54
N GLY A 93 -2.50 31.86 1.73
CA GLY A 93 -2.35 31.20 3.03
C GLY A 93 -3.50 30.26 3.41
N GLN A 94 -4.63 30.26 2.69
CA GLN A 94 -5.81 29.45 2.98
C GLN A 94 -5.99 28.31 1.96
N TRP A 95 -6.52 27.19 2.43
CA TRP A 95 -6.89 26.06 1.57
C TRP A 95 -8.30 26.23 1.03
N SER A 96 -8.52 25.79 -0.21
CA SER A 96 -9.87 25.67 -0.76
C SER A 96 -10.75 24.77 0.12
N THR A 97 -12.02 25.14 0.30
CA THR A 97 -12.96 24.41 1.17
C THR A 97 -13.42 23.09 0.57
N ASN A 98 -13.43 22.99 -0.76
CA ASN A 98 -13.87 21.82 -1.50
C ASN A 98 -12.78 21.36 -2.47
N TYR A 99 -12.80 20.06 -2.77
CA TYR A 99 -12.01 19.49 -3.85
C TYR A 99 -12.60 19.92 -5.19
N ALA A 100 -11.74 20.45 -6.07
CA ALA A 100 -12.07 20.65 -7.48
C ALA A 100 -11.70 19.39 -8.27
N GLN A 101 -12.49 19.03 -9.29
CA GLN A 101 -12.10 17.98 -10.22
C GLN A 101 -11.26 18.57 -11.35
N ALA A 102 -10.14 17.94 -11.64
CA ALA A 102 -9.26 18.28 -12.76
C ALA A 102 -9.02 17.05 -13.65
N ASN A 103 -8.68 17.31 -14.91
CA ASN A 103 -8.24 16.27 -15.83
C ASN A 103 -6.72 16.05 -15.74
N ILE A 104 -6.23 15.07 -16.49
CA ILE A 104 -4.81 14.71 -16.48
C ILE A 104 -3.90 15.81 -17.03
N ASP A 105 -4.32 16.55 -18.05
CA ASP A 105 -3.48 17.60 -18.65
C ASP A 105 -3.31 18.78 -17.66
N GLU A 106 -4.37 19.11 -16.92
CA GLU A 106 -4.32 20.11 -15.85
C GLU A 106 -3.42 19.66 -14.69
N LEU A 107 -3.50 18.39 -14.29
CA LEU A 107 -2.58 17.80 -13.31
C LEU A 107 -1.12 17.92 -13.75
N CYS A 108 -0.82 17.51 -14.99
CA CYS A 108 0.52 17.56 -15.55
C CYS A 108 1.05 19.00 -15.65
N LYS A 109 0.18 19.96 -15.99
CA LYS A 109 0.51 21.39 -15.97
C LYS A 109 0.89 21.85 -14.57
N ILE A 110 0.08 21.51 -13.56
CA ILE A 110 0.33 21.85 -12.15
C ILE A 110 1.67 21.27 -11.68
N ILE A 111 1.95 20.00 -11.98
CA ILE A 111 3.22 19.34 -11.62
C ILE A 111 4.41 20.00 -12.31
N SER A 112 4.26 20.43 -13.56
CA SER A 112 5.35 21.03 -14.34
C SER A 112 5.70 22.42 -13.87
N GLU A 113 4.68 23.28 -13.75
CA GLU A 113 4.84 24.71 -13.47
C GLU A 113 4.93 25.01 -11.97
N VAL A 114 4.37 24.13 -11.13
CA VAL A 114 4.26 24.28 -9.66
C VAL A 114 3.83 25.72 -9.30
N PRO A 115 2.69 26.22 -9.79
CA PRO A 115 2.37 27.65 -9.74
C PRO A 115 2.01 28.13 -8.32
N SER A 116 1.56 27.21 -7.46
CA SER A 116 1.25 27.45 -6.05
C SER A 116 1.39 26.13 -5.27
N THR A 117 0.90 26.10 -4.04
CA THR A 117 0.85 24.86 -3.26
C THR A 117 -0.46 24.10 -3.53
N TYR A 118 -0.34 22.83 -3.91
CA TYR A 118 -1.45 21.94 -4.24
C TYR A 118 -1.34 20.61 -3.50
N LEU A 119 -2.50 20.07 -3.14
CA LEU A 119 -2.66 18.68 -2.75
C LEU A 119 -3.64 18.02 -3.70
N ILE A 120 -3.22 16.89 -4.25
CA ILE A 120 -3.93 16.19 -5.31
C ILE A 120 -4.20 14.77 -4.81
N SER A 121 -5.44 14.33 -4.89
CA SER A 121 -5.83 12.94 -4.62
C SER A 121 -6.22 12.26 -5.92
N ALA A 122 -5.63 11.10 -6.16
CA ALA A 122 -5.93 10.31 -7.35
C ALA A 122 -5.94 8.81 -7.04
N THR A 123 -6.70 8.06 -7.83
CA THR A 123 -6.66 6.59 -7.80
C THR A 123 -5.55 6.11 -8.72
N ALA A 124 -4.52 5.46 -8.17
CA ALA A 124 -3.38 5.04 -8.96
C ALA A 124 -3.77 3.99 -10.00
N GLN A 125 -4.68 3.07 -9.64
CA GLN A 125 -5.17 2.02 -10.55
C GLN A 125 -5.84 2.64 -11.78
N SER A 126 -6.79 3.55 -11.58
CA SER A 126 -7.45 4.24 -12.69
C SER A 126 -6.46 4.97 -13.60
N LEU A 127 -5.48 5.67 -13.01
CA LEU A 127 -4.46 6.39 -13.77
C LEU A 127 -3.53 5.45 -14.55
N ARG A 128 -3.28 4.23 -14.08
CA ARG A 128 -2.51 3.23 -14.81
C ARG A 128 -3.28 2.62 -15.97
N ASP A 129 -4.52 2.22 -15.71
CA ASP A 129 -5.37 1.51 -16.67
C ASP A 129 -5.67 2.40 -17.88
N CYS A 130 -5.65 3.72 -17.69
CA CYS A 130 -5.65 4.68 -18.79
C CYS A 130 -4.23 4.87 -19.36
N SER A 131 -3.99 4.35 -20.57
CA SER A 131 -2.70 4.47 -21.27
C SER A 131 -2.21 5.92 -21.40
N THR A 132 -3.13 6.85 -21.67
CA THR A 132 -2.83 8.29 -21.77
C THR A 132 -2.38 8.85 -20.43
N CYS A 133 -3.13 8.57 -19.35
CA CYS A 133 -2.78 9.04 -18.01
C CYS A 133 -1.44 8.49 -17.55
N SER A 134 -1.25 7.18 -17.70
CA SER A 134 -0.02 6.48 -17.34
C SER A 134 1.20 7.03 -18.07
N TRP A 135 1.09 7.31 -19.36
CA TRP A 135 2.17 7.90 -20.14
C TRP A 135 2.48 9.33 -19.72
N ARG A 136 1.45 10.20 -19.65
CA ARG A 136 1.60 11.61 -19.21
C ARG A 136 2.23 11.71 -17.83
N LEU A 137 1.75 10.93 -16.86
CA LEU A 137 2.30 10.97 -15.51
C LEU A 137 3.75 10.52 -15.46
N ARG A 138 4.17 9.56 -16.29
CA ARG A 138 5.59 9.16 -16.36
C ARG A 138 6.50 10.27 -16.88
N GLU A 139 6.02 11.10 -17.81
CA GLU A 139 6.80 12.25 -18.29
C GLU A 139 6.94 13.36 -17.25
N HIS A 140 5.90 13.58 -16.43
CA HIS A 140 5.84 14.73 -15.51
C HIS A 140 6.22 14.40 -14.07
N LEU A 141 5.99 13.17 -13.61
CA LEU A 141 6.49 12.63 -12.36
C LEU A 141 7.81 11.91 -12.67
N THR A 142 8.92 12.64 -12.77
CA THR A 142 10.22 12.02 -13.05
C THR A 142 10.80 11.34 -11.80
N TRP A 143 11.47 10.19 -12.05
CA TRP A 143 12.58 9.55 -11.32
C TRP A 143 12.94 8.33 -12.21
N SER A 144 13.97 8.45 -13.06
CA SER A 144 14.23 7.58 -14.24
C SER A 144 13.87 6.09 -14.08
N SER A 145 12.89 5.62 -14.87
CA SER A 145 12.51 4.23 -15.26
C SER A 145 12.49 3.06 -14.26
N PHE A 146 13.00 3.18 -13.04
CA PHE A 146 13.23 2.05 -12.13
C PHE A 146 12.12 1.87 -11.08
N LEU A 147 11.43 2.95 -10.70
CA LEU A 147 10.26 2.91 -9.81
C LEU A 147 9.01 3.31 -10.59
N GLY A 148 8.84 2.65 -11.74
CA GLY A 148 7.60 2.66 -12.48
C GLY A 148 6.44 2.33 -11.54
N ILE A 149 5.24 2.72 -11.97
CA ILE A 149 4.00 2.50 -11.24
C ILE A 149 3.80 1.00 -10.93
N ASP A 150 4.59 0.09 -11.53
CA ASP A 150 4.48 -1.36 -11.41
C ASP A 150 5.42 -1.96 -10.33
N ASP A 151 6.73 -1.66 -10.32
CA ASP A 151 7.69 -2.30 -9.38
C ASP A 151 7.63 -1.79 -7.94
N GLY A 152 7.28 -0.50 -7.75
CA GLY A 152 7.10 0.05 -6.40
C GLY A 152 5.88 -0.52 -5.66
N GLN A 153 4.89 -1.03 -6.38
CA GLN A 153 3.63 -1.45 -5.77
C GLN A 153 3.67 -2.81 -5.10
N ILE A 154 4.53 -3.70 -5.60
CA ILE A 154 4.77 -4.99 -4.97
C ILE A 154 5.59 -4.87 -3.68
N SER A 155 6.23 -3.71 -3.45
CA SER A 155 6.95 -3.46 -2.20
C SER A 155 5.99 -3.12 -1.05
N ASN A 156 6.34 -3.60 0.14
CA ASN A 156 5.71 -3.21 1.42
C ASN A 156 5.92 -1.72 1.76
N GLY A 157 6.86 -1.06 1.10
CA GLY A 157 7.10 0.38 1.26
C GLY A 157 8.47 0.79 0.77
N TYR A 158 8.63 2.09 0.56
CA TYR A 158 9.89 2.70 0.16
C TYR A 158 9.84 4.20 0.41
N THR A 159 11.02 4.82 0.48
CA THR A 159 11.16 6.28 0.40
C THR A 159 12.38 6.63 -0.43
N GLY A 160 12.31 7.70 -1.20
CA GLY A 160 13.41 8.19 -2.02
C GLY A 160 13.19 9.64 -2.42
N HIS A 161 14.27 10.33 -2.79
CA HIS A 161 14.25 11.73 -3.20
C HIS A 161 15.23 12.02 -4.32
N GLU A 162 14.92 12.99 -5.19
CA GLU A 162 15.81 13.64 -6.18
C GLU A 162 15.87 15.12 -5.91
N ASP A 163 17.04 15.71 -6.05
CA ASP A 163 17.15 17.16 -6.22
C ASP A 163 16.96 17.54 -7.69
N LEU A 164 16.28 18.66 -7.89
CA LEU A 164 16.03 19.25 -9.18
C LEU A 164 17.05 20.34 -9.44
N PHE A 165 17.66 20.33 -10.63
CA PHE A 165 18.59 21.35 -11.09
C PHE A 165 18.10 21.94 -12.40
N ASP A 166 18.40 23.21 -12.64
CA ASP A 166 18.19 23.84 -13.94
C ASP A 166 19.28 23.44 -14.95
N ARG A 167 19.18 23.97 -16.17
CA ARG A 167 20.15 23.69 -17.24
C ARG A 167 21.56 24.19 -16.92
N ASP A 168 21.69 25.15 -16.01
CA ASP A 168 22.95 25.74 -15.59
C ASP A 168 23.49 25.03 -14.33
N GLY A 169 22.81 23.97 -13.86
CA GLY A 169 23.20 23.19 -12.69
C GLY A 169 22.83 23.86 -11.35
N LYS A 170 22.01 24.91 -11.36
CA LYS A 170 21.54 25.55 -10.14
C LYS A 170 20.37 24.76 -9.55
N TYR A 171 20.40 24.58 -8.23
CA TYR A 171 19.33 23.94 -7.49
C TYR A 171 17.99 24.67 -7.68
N LEU A 172 16.97 23.93 -8.11
CA LEU A 172 15.60 24.36 -8.32
C LEU A 172 14.66 23.91 -7.20
N GLY A 173 14.93 22.75 -6.62
CA GLY A 173 14.05 22.18 -5.61
C GLY A 173 14.27 20.69 -5.40
N HIS A 174 13.27 20.05 -4.83
CA HIS A 174 13.36 18.70 -4.28
C HIS A 174 12.12 17.91 -4.64
N THR A 175 12.29 16.64 -5.01
CA THR A 175 11.18 15.72 -5.22
C THR A 175 11.35 14.51 -4.32
N SER A 176 10.24 13.97 -3.82
CA SER A 176 10.27 12.72 -3.07
C SER A 176 9.16 11.78 -3.49
N ARG A 177 9.38 10.49 -3.27
CA ARG A 177 8.37 9.45 -3.38
C ARG A 177 8.40 8.59 -2.15
N THR A 178 7.24 8.36 -1.58
CA THR A 178 7.10 7.52 -0.40
C THR A 178 5.88 6.62 -0.53
N ARG A 179 6.03 5.37 -0.10
CA ARG A 179 4.95 4.38 0.00
C ARG A 179 5.04 3.67 1.33
N PHE A 180 3.89 3.49 1.96
CA PHE A 180 3.70 2.60 3.09
C PHE A 180 2.55 1.66 2.78
N LEU A 181 2.77 0.36 2.96
CA LEU A 181 1.73 -0.66 2.91
C LEU A 181 1.40 -1.11 4.34
N ILE A 182 0.13 -1.33 4.64
CA ILE A 182 -0.36 -1.71 5.96
C ILE A 182 -1.36 -2.86 5.78
N LYS A 183 -1.21 -3.93 6.54
CA LYS A 183 -2.14 -5.07 6.56
C LYS A 183 -2.97 -5.06 7.83
N ARG A 184 -4.24 -4.67 7.74
CA ARG A 184 -5.10 -4.55 8.92
C ARG A 184 -6.15 -5.66 8.94
N LEU A 185 -6.37 -6.26 10.11
CA LEU A 185 -7.50 -7.18 10.31
C LEU A 185 -8.80 -6.39 10.44
N LEU A 186 -9.88 -6.98 9.93
CA LEU A 186 -11.24 -6.49 10.06
C LEU A 186 -12.02 -7.37 11.03
N ASN A 187 -12.94 -6.75 11.76
CA ASN A 187 -13.87 -7.45 12.65
C ASN A 187 -15.02 -8.14 11.87
N HIS A 188 -15.09 -7.96 10.56
CA HIS A 188 -16.08 -8.55 9.65
C HIS A 188 -15.41 -8.97 8.35
N TYR A 189 -16.05 -9.89 7.64
CA TYR A 189 -15.63 -10.24 6.28
C TYR A 189 -16.02 -9.10 5.33
N GLY A 190 -15.04 -8.62 4.57
CA GLY A 190 -15.26 -7.72 3.45
C GLY A 190 -16.03 -8.39 2.32
N GLN A 191 -16.38 -7.60 1.30
CA GLN A 191 -17.12 -8.09 0.13
C GLN A 191 -16.38 -9.18 -0.65
N ASP A 192 -15.05 -9.23 -0.53
CA ASP A 192 -14.18 -10.24 -1.13
C ASP A 192 -14.04 -11.51 -0.29
N GLY A 193 -14.82 -11.63 0.80
CA GLY A 193 -14.79 -12.77 1.72
C GLY A 193 -13.56 -12.82 2.61
N LYS A 194 -12.79 -11.72 2.72
CA LYS A 194 -11.61 -11.63 3.59
C LYS A 194 -11.88 -10.80 4.83
N ASN A 195 -11.35 -11.23 5.97
CA ASN A 195 -11.40 -10.48 7.23
C ASN A 195 -10.18 -9.56 7.40
N TYR A 196 -9.62 -9.05 6.30
CA TYR A 196 -8.47 -8.17 6.34
C TYR A 196 -8.44 -7.28 5.10
N VAL A 197 -7.71 -6.16 5.21
CA VAL A 197 -7.44 -5.25 4.11
C VAL A 197 -5.96 -4.97 4.00
N TRP A 198 -5.54 -4.68 2.77
CA TRP A 198 -4.27 -4.02 2.51
C TRP A 198 -4.57 -2.56 2.17
N GLU A 199 -4.07 -1.65 3.00
CA GLU A 199 -4.16 -0.22 2.77
C GLU A 199 -2.77 0.29 2.38
N ALA A 200 -2.68 1.09 1.33
CA ALA A 200 -1.44 1.75 0.95
C ALA A 200 -1.63 3.26 1.08
N LEU A 201 -0.63 3.96 1.61
CA LEU A 201 -0.52 5.40 1.48
C LEU A 201 0.74 5.67 0.67
N SER A 202 0.54 6.09 -0.58
CA SER A 202 1.63 6.42 -1.50
C SER A 202 1.50 7.87 -1.91
N PHE A 203 2.61 8.60 -1.94
CA PHE A 203 2.58 9.98 -2.39
C PHE A 203 3.88 10.40 -3.06
N PHE A 204 3.73 11.34 -3.96
CA PHE A 204 4.81 12.07 -4.62
C PHE A 204 4.79 13.51 -4.16
N THR A 205 5.97 14.07 -3.89
CA THR A 205 6.14 15.49 -3.59
C THR A 205 7.06 16.11 -4.63
N LYS A 206 6.73 17.34 -5.02
CA LYS A 206 7.61 18.23 -5.77
C LYS A 206 7.58 19.59 -5.10
N TRP A 207 8.68 19.92 -4.46
CA TRP A 207 8.95 21.21 -3.84
C TRP A 207 9.86 22.01 -4.76
N VAL A 208 9.46 23.24 -5.07
CA VAL A 208 10.25 24.19 -5.86
C VAL A 208 10.45 25.44 -5.03
N SER A 209 11.71 25.87 -4.95
CA SER A 209 12.09 27.02 -4.14
C SER A 209 11.34 28.29 -4.56
N PRO A 210 10.94 29.16 -3.61
CA PRO A 210 11.13 28.99 -2.16
C PRO A 210 9.94 28.34 -1.42
N HIS A 211 8.72 28.32 -1.98
CA HIS A 211 7.50 27.95 -1.22
C HIS A 211 6.46 27.13 -1.99
N ARG A 212 6.80 26.62 -3.17
CA ARG A 212 5.78 26.02 -4.07
C ARG A 212 5.86 24.51 -3.98
N ASN A 213 4.73 23.89 -3.65
CA ASN A 213 4.66 22.48 -3.32
C ASN A 213 3.53 21.81 -4.08
N VAL A 214 3.81 20.80 -4.86
CA VAL A 214 2.79 19.90 -5.38
C VAL A 214 2.92 18.57 -4.67
N VAL A 215 1.85 18.14 -4.01
CA VAL A 215 1.78 16.81 -3.41
C VAL A 215 0.68 16.01 -4.08
N VAL A 216 1.03 14.85 -4.61
CA VAL A 216 0.08 13.91 -5.23
C VAL A 216 -0.01 12.68 -4.36
N PHE A 217 -1.15 12.52 -3.70
CA PHE A 217 -1.51 11.32 -2.96
C PHE A 217 -2.24 10.33 -3.87
N PHE A 218 -1.76 9.09 -3.80
CA PHE A 218 -2.30 7.96 -4.52
C PHE A 218 -3.03 7.04 -3.54
N ASP A 219 -4.27 6.71 -3.87
CA ASP A 219 -5.09 5.72 -3.17
C ASP A 219 -5.22 6.00 -1.66
N ILE A 220 -5.52 7.26 -1.27
CA ILE A 220 -5.72 7.63 0.15
C ILE A 220 -6.72 6.66 0.80
N PRO A 221 -6.33 5.96 1.89
CA PRO A 221 -7.23 5.04 2.58
C PRO A 221 -8.53 5.71 3.00
N MET A 222 -9.66 5.02 2.86
CA MET A 222 -10.98 5.56 3.19
C MET A 222 -11.11 5.98 4.66
N SER A 223 -10.35 5.33 5.55
CA SER A 223 -10.22 5.66 6.98
C SER A 223 -9.45 6.96 7.24
N VAL A 224 -8.64 7.40 6.27
CA VAL A 224 -7.78 8.58 6.33
C VAL A 224 -8.43 9.77 5.60
N ARG A 225 -9.10 9.51 4.47
CA ARG A 225 -9.71 10.53 3.58
C ARG A 225 -10.60 11.59 4.27
N PRO A 226 -11.38 11.32 5.34
CA PRO A 226 -12.17 12.35 6.01
C PRO A 226 -11.34 13.32 6.88
N ARG A 227 -10.18 12.87 7.36
CA ARG A 227 -9.29 13.65 8.25
C ARG A 227 -8.16 14.29 7.45
N PHE A 228 -7.80 13.64 6.34
CA PHE A 228 -6.70 14.02 5.48
C PHE A 228 -7.22 14.60 4.15
N PRO A 229 -6.79 15.79 3.74
CA PRO A 229 -5.76 16.60 4.36
C PRO A 229 -6.35 17.79 5.16
N THR A 230 -7.66 18.06 5.09
CA THR A 230 -8.24 19.34 5.53
C THR A 230 -8.03 19.64 7.03
N LYS A 231 -8.24 18.68 7.94
CA LYS A 231 -7.98 18.91 9.38
C LYS A 231 -6.49 19.03 9.69
N VAL A 232 -5.68 18.25 8.97
CA VAL A 232 -4.22 18.17 9.14
C VAL A 232 -3.49 19.38 8.54
N LEU A 233 -4.09 20.01 7.52
CA LEU A 233 -3.58 21.20 6.84
C LEU A 233 -4.04 22.53 7.45
N GLN A 234 -5.15 22.54 8.18
CA GLN A 234 -5.65 23.71 8.90
C GLN A 234 -4.77 24.08 10.11
N ASP A 235 -4.09 23.09 10.69
CA ASP A 235 -3.26 23.24 11.90
C ASP A 235 -1.76 23.46 11.59
N ASN A 236 -1.43 23.67 10.32
CA ASN A 236 -0.03 23.82 9.91
C ASN A 236 0.39 25.28 9.83
N ASP A 237 1.32 25.58 10.73
CA ASP A 237 2.21 26.72 10.65
C ASP A 237 2.76 26.92 9.23
N SER A 238 2.53 28.10 8.64
CA SER A 238 2.99 28.43 7.29
C SER A 238 4.51 28.30 7.16
N ARG A 239 5.25 28.44 8.26
CA ARG A 239 6.71 28.29 8.30
C ARG A 239 7.17 26.89 7.88
N TYR A 240 6.33 25.86 8.02
CA TYR A 240 6.69 24.51 7.56
C TYR A 240 6.74 24.38 6.03
N LEU A 241 6.02 25.21 5.25
CA LEU A 241 6.01 25.11 3.79
C LEU A 241 7.39 25.37 3.14
N HIS A 242 8.27 26.04 3.86
CA HIS A 242 9.64 26.33 3.44
C HIS A 242 10.52 25.09 3.44
N ASN A 243 10.09 24.00 4.08
CA ASN A 243 10.88 22.79 4.19
C ASN A 243 10.25 21.65 3.38
N PRO A 244 10.93 21.04 2.40
CA PRO A 244 10.34 20.01 1.52
C PRO A 244 9.79 18.77 2.25
N TYR A 245 10.19 18.55 3.50
CA TYR A 245 9.77 17.38 4.30
C TYR A 245 8.50 17.61 5.11
N TRP A 246 7.90 18.82 5.10
CA TRP A 246 6.74 19.16 5.94
C TRP A 246 5.57 18.18 5.83
N ILE A 247 5.28 17.71 4.61
CA ILE A 247 4.16 16.80 4.35
C ILE A 247 4.43 15.38 4.84
N HIS A 248 5.70 14.97 4.95
CA HIS A 248 6.07 13.64 5.42
C HIS A 248 5.71 13.48 6.90
N VAL A 249 5.89 14.52 7.72
CA VAL A 249 5.44 14.53 9.12
C VAL A 249 3.94 14.26 9.23
N LEU A 250 3.15 14.84 8.33
CA LEU A 250 1.70 14.66 8.33
C LEU A 250 1.30 13.26 7.86
N ALA A 251 1.91 12.79 6.77
CA ALA A 251 1.65 11.46 6.25
C ALA A 251 2.04 10.38 7.25
N VAL A 252 3.23 10.48 7.86
CA VAL A 252 3.74 9.53 8.86
C VAL A 252 2.83 9.46 10.10
N GLN A 253 2.20 10.58 10.49
CA GLN A 253 1.22 10.55 11.57
C GLN A 253 0.03 9.62 11.26
N GLU A 254 -0.47 9.66 10.02
CA GLU A 254 -1.55 8.77 9.60
C GLU A 254 -1.08 7.33 9.46
N ILE A 255 0.18 7.10 9.04
CA ILE A 255 0.79 5.77 9.05
C ILE A 255 0.84 5.18 10.46
N ILE A 256 1.23 5.97 11.46
CA ILE A 256 1.26 5.53 12.85
C ILE A 256 -0.12 5.08 13.30
N ASN A 257 -1.16 5.86 13.01
CA ASN A 257 -2.54 5.51 13.37
C ASN A 257 -2.98 4.19 12.72
N LEU A 258 -2.72 4.02 11.41
CA LEU A 258 -3.06 2.80 10.69
C LEU A 258 -2.29 1.57 11.20
N GLN A 259 -1.02 1.76 11.56
CA GLN A 259 -0.18 0.69 12.11
C GLN A 259 -0.57 0.33 13.54
N ASP A 260 -0.95 1.31 14.37
CA ASP A 260 -1.49 1.10 15.71
C ASP A 260 -2.76 0.23 15.64
N ASP A 261 -3.73 0.63 14.81
CA ASP A 261 -4.95 -0.15 14.56
C ASP A 261 -4.63 -1.58 14.08
N SER A 262 -3.67 -1.72 13.17
CA SER A 262 -3.21 -3.03 12.68
C SER A 262 -2.68 -3.91 13.82
N VAL A 263 -1.75 -3.39 14.62
CA VAL A 263 -1.13 -4.12 15.73
C VAL A 263 -2.16 -4.52 16.78
N TRP A 264 -3.07 -3.61 17.15
CA TRP A 264 -4.09 -3.91 18.15
C TRP A 264 -5.15 -4.89 17.65
N SER A 265 -5.57 -4.80 16.39
CA SER A 265 -6.54 -5.75 15.81
C SER A 265 -6.03 -7.20 15.86
N ILE A 266 -4.72 -7.40 15.68
CA ILE A 266 -4.07 -8.72 15.80
C ILE A 266 -4.05 -9.18 17.25
N ARG A 267 -3.66 -8.32 18.20
CA ARG A 267 -3.72 -8.65 19.63
C ARG A 267 -5.12 -9.10 20.03
N ASP A 268 -6.14 -8.36 19.60
CA ASP A 268 -7.52 -8.63 19.98
C ASP A 268 -8.00 -9.96 19.38
N ALA A 269 -7.61 -10.27 18.15
CA ALA A 269 -7.87 -11.57 17.53
C ALA A 269 -7.20 -12.74 18.27
N VAL A 270 -5.95 -12.56 18.73
CA VAL A 270 -5.23 -13.54 19.57
C VAL A 270 -5.98 -13.76 20.88
N ARG A 271 -6.25 -12.68 21.62
CA ARG A 271 -6.93 -12.73 22.92
C ARG A 271 -8.31 -13.37 22.84
N GLU A 272 -9.09 -13.07 21.80
CA GLU A 272 -10.40 -13.69 21.63
C GLU A 272 -10.28 -15.20 21.38
N THR A 273 -9.26 -15.63 20.63
CA THR A 273 -9.01 -17.05 20.38
C THR A 273 -8.54 -17.77 21.65
N GLU A 274 -7.67 -17.14 22.45
CA GLU A 274 -7.26 -17.66 23.77
C GLU A 274 -8.42 -17.77 24.76
N ARG A 275 -9.31 -16.77 24.79
CA ARG A 275 -10.49 -16.75 25.67
C ARG A 275 -11.43 -17.90 25.36
N VAL A 276 -11.73 -18.11 24.08
CA VAL A 276 -12.55 -19.25 23.63
C VAL A 276 -11.90 -20.58 24.04
N GLY A 277 -10.59 -20.72 23.82
CA GLY A 277 -9.85 -21.92 24.25
C GLY A 277 -9.95 -22.18 25.76
N LYS A 278 -9.74 -21.16 26.60
CA LYS A 278 -9.86 -21.26 28.07
C LYS A 278 -11.28 -21.59 28.54
N SER A 279 -12.29 -20.98 27.93
CA SER A 279 -13.70 -21.30 28.25
C SER A 279 -14.04 -22.75 27.91
N CYS A 280 -13.53 -23.29 26.81
CA CYS A 280 -13.73 -24.70 26.45
C CYS A 280 -13.02 -25.65 27.42
N ILE A 281 -11.79 -25.35 27.84
CA ILE A 281 -11.05 -26.12 28.85
C ILE A 281 -11.80 -26.11 30.19
N TRP A 282 -12.27 -24.94 30.63
CA TRP A 282 -13.01 -24.83 31.90
C TRP A 282 -14.30 -25.66 31.92
N ILE A 283 -15.03 -25.71 30.80
CA ILE A 283 -16.20 -26.58 30.60
C ILE A 283 -15.80 -28.07 30.65
N MET A 284 -14.64 -28.44 30.10
CA MET A 284 -14.16 -29.82 30.16
C MET A 284 -13.69 -30.24 31.57
N GLU A 285 -13.12 -29.32 32.35
CA GLU A 285 -12.57 -29.60 33.68
C GLU A 285 -13.63 -29.59 34.81
N ASN A 286 -14.73 -28.85 34.65
CA ASN A 286 -15.73 -28.64 35.73
C ASN A 286 -17.04 -29.42 35.55
N ILE A 287 -17.10 -30.37 34.62
CA ILE A 287 -18.34 -31.08 34.32
C ILE A 287 -18.19 -32.59 34.59
N GLU A 288 -18.60 -33.03 35.79
CA GLU A 288 -18.97 -34.44 36.09
C GLU A 288 -20.02 -34.99 35.10
N PHE A 289 -20.78 -34.09 34.46
CA PHE A 289 -21.81 -34.35 33.45
C PHE A 289 -21.29 -34.73 32.04
N LEU A 290 -19.98 -34.64 31.75
CA LEU A 290 -19.43 -34.92 30.42
C LEU A 290 -19.51 -36.42 30.11
N SER A 291 -19.45 -37.25 31.16
CA SER A 291 -19.59 -38.71 31.07
C SER A 291 -20.91 -39.18 30.46
N LEU A 292 -21.99 -38.37 30.54
CA LEU A 292 -23.30 -38.67 29.95
C LEU A 292 -23.45 -38.16 28.50
N PHE A 293 -22.69 -37.13 28.09
CA PHE A 293 -22.75 -36.55 26.74
C PHE A 293 -21.69 -37.09 25.76
N LEU A 294 -20.65 -37.76 26.25
CA LEU A 294 -19.56 -38.36 25.45
C LEU A 294 -19.93 -39.67 24.74
N ARG A 295 -21.21 -39.93 24.45
CA ARG A 295 -21.61 -41.04 23.56
C ARG A 295 -21.47 -40.70 22.08
N ASP A 296 -21.32 -39.42 21.75
CA ASP A 296 -21.07 -38.96 20.40
C ASP A 296 -19.77 -38.15 20.43
N ASN A 297 -18.73 -38.61 19.71
CA ASN A 297 -17.36 -38.08 19.69
C ASN A 297 -17.23 -36.65 19.11
N SER A 298 -18.32 -35.89 19.12
CA SER A 298 -18.53 -34.64 18.38
C SER A 298 -18.15 -33.39 19.18
N LEU A 299 -17.81 -33.52 20.48
CA LEU A 299 -17.60 -32.41 21.41
C LEU A 299 -16.14 -32.18 21.83
N ILE A 300 -15.16 -32.80 21.17
CA ILE A 300 -13.76 -32.38 21.34
C ILE A 300 -13.62 -31.03 20.65
N VAL A 301 -13.67 -29.95 21.44
CA VAL A 301 -13.40 -28.59 20.93
C VAL A 301 -11.91 -28.48 20.67
N HIS A 302 -11.50 -28.89 19.48
CA HIS A 302 -10.14 -28.68 19.02
C HIS A 302 -9.89 -27.17 18.83
N PRO A 303 -8.66 -26.68 19.14
CA PRO A 303 -8.25 -25.35 18.73
C PRO A 303 -8.56 -25.15 17.25
N ASN A 304 -9.13 -24.01 16.87
CA ASN A 304 -9.34 -23.69 15.47
C ASN A 304 -7.99 -23.35 14.83
N TYR A 305 -7.20 -24.39 14.52
CA TYR A 305 -5.86 -24.28 13.94
C TYR A 305 -5.84 -23.43 12.65
N PRO A 306 -6.82 -23.55 11.73
CA PRO A 306 -6.90 -22.64 10.58
C PRO A 306 -6.95 -21.16 10.99
N LYS A 307 -7.81 -20.81 11.95
CA LYS A 307 -7.93 -19.43 12.46
C LYS A 307 -6.63 -18.96 13.13
N LEU A 308 -6.01 -19.80 13.96
CA LEU A 308 -4.73 -19.48 14.60
C LEU A 308 -3.61 -19.26 13.58
N HIS A 309 -3.51 -20.14 12.59
CA HIS A 309 -2.56 -20.03 11.50
C HIS A 309 -2.76 -18.75 10.69
N ASP A 310 -4.02 -18.38 10.42
CA ASP A 310 -4.34 -17.12 9.75
C ASP A 310 -3.89 -15.92 10.58
N ILE A 311 -4.24 -15.86 11.87
CA ILE A 311 -3.80 -14.79 12.77
C ILE A 311 -2.26 -14.71 12.83
N ALA A 312 -1.56 -15.83 12.91
CA ALA A 312 -0.10 -15.87 12.88
C ALA A 312 0.46 -15.26 11.58
N ARG A 313 -0.11 -15.63 10.42
CA ARG A 313 0.26 -15.05 9.12
C ARG A 313 0.00 -13.53 9.09
N HIS A 314 -1.09 -13.06 9.70
CA HIS A 314 -1.37 -11.64 9.83
C HIS A 314 -0.36 -10.92 10.73
N ALA A 315 0.02 -11.53 11.86
CA ALA A 315 1.05 -11.00 12.76
C ALA A 315 2.41 -10.86 12.07
N ILE A 316 2.81 -11.84 11.26
CA ILE A 316 4.04 -11.79 10.47
C ILE A 316 4.01 -10.61 9.49
N HIS A 317 2.98 -10.52 8.65
CA HIS A 317 2.90 -9.48 7.62
C HIS A 317 2.77 -8.07 8.23
N SER A 318 2.01 -7.91 9.31
CA SER A 318 1.90 -6.62 10.02
C SER A 318 3.27 -6.19 10.54
N HIS A 319 4.02 -7.11 11.17
CA HIS A 319 5.36 -6.83 11.67
C HIS A 319 6.34 -6.44 10.56
N GLU A 320 6.32 -7.16 9.43
CA GLU A 320 7.15 -6.84 8.26
C GLU A 320 6.86 -5.45 7.72
N SER A 321 5.57 -5.13 7.52
CA SER A 321 5.15 -3.82 7.01
C SER A 321 5.57 -2.68 7.95
N LEU A 322 5.49 -2.91 9.26
CA LEU A 322 5.85 -1.93 10.28
C LEU A 322 7.36 -1.71 10.37
N ARG A 323 8.17 -2.76 10.18
CA ARG A 323 9.63 -2.62 10.05
C ARG A 323 10.01 -1.76 8.85
N ILE A 324 9.34 -1.93 7.71
CA ILE A 324 9.58 -1.10 6.52
C ILE A 324 9.14 0.34 6.76
N ALA A 325 8.02 0.57 7.46
CA ALA A 325 7.59 1.91 7.82
C ALA A 325 8.61 2.62 8.71
N GLU A 326 9.08 1.99 9.79
CA GLU A 326 10.13 2.51 10.67
C GLU A 326 11.42 2.83 9.88
N SER A 327 11.89 1.88 9.06
CA SER A 327 13.10 2.07 8.24
C SER A 327 12.94 3.24 7.26
N SER A 328 11.76 3.41 6.67
CA SER A 328 11.47 4.51 5.75
C SER A 328 11.47 5.85 6.47
N VAL A 329 10.91 5.94 7.69
CA VAL A 329 10.95 7.17 8.48
C VAL A 329 12.38 7.50 8.95
N ARG A 330 13.18 6.51 9.33
CA ARG A 330 14.60 6.72 9.63
C ARG A 330 15.36 7.26 8.41
N SER A 331 15.07 6.73 7.22
CA SER A 331 15.63 7.26 5.98
C SER A 331 15.19 8.70 5.73
N LEU A 332 13.91 9.05 5.93
CA LEU A 332 13.43 10.43 5.82
C LEU A 332 14.14 11.39 6.76
N ILE A 333 14.41 10.98 8.01
CA ILE A 333 15.18 11.80 8.98
C ILE A 333 16.60 12.05 8.45
N ASN A 334 17.28 11.02 7.96
CA ASN A 334 18.63 11.17 7.43
C ASN A 334 18.65 12.08 6.18
N GLN A 335 17.67 11.94 5.29
CA GLN A 335 17.55 12.76 4.09
C GLN A 335 17.25 14.23 4.44
N HIS A 336 16.41 14.47 5.46
CA HIS A 336 16.16 15.80 6.00
C HIS A 336 17.43 16.42 6.59
N ASP A 337 18.25 15.65 7.29
CA ASP A 337 19.52 16.12 7.84
C ASP A 337 20.55 16.47 6.76
N THR A 338 20.64 15.66 5.71
CA THR A 338 21.45 15.97 4.51
C THR A 338 20.99 17.28 3.88
N TYR A 339 19.67 17.41 3.63
CA TYR A 339 19.09 18.64 3.08
C TYR A 339 19.43 19.88 3.91
N LEU A 340 19.29 19.81 5.24
CA LEU A 340 19.62 20.95 6.12
C LEU A 340 21.12 21.27 6.20
N THR A 341 21.98 20.31 5.87
CA THR A 341 23.43 20.51 5.83
C THR A 341 23.84 21.20 4.52
N GLU A 342 23.21 20.81 3.41
CA GLU A 342 23.49 21.35 2.08
C GLU A 342 22.82 22.71 1.83
N ASP A 343 21.60 22.89 2.32
CA ASP A 343 20.80 24.12 2.21
C ASP A 343 20.36 24.59 3.62
N PRO A 344 21.29 25.15 4.41
CA PRO A 344 20.99 25.58 5.77
C PRO A 344 19.98 26.73 5.75
N PRO A 345 18.94 26.69 6.62
CA PRO A 345 17.90 27.71 6.60
C PRO A 345 18.48 29.11 6.88
N SER A 346 18.13 30.09 6.05
CA SER A 346 18.71 31.43 6.09
C SER A 346 18.24 32.27 7.28
N ASP A 347 16.97 32.13 7.68
CA ASP A 347 16.35 32.94 8.75
C ASP A 347 16.02 32.12 10.01
N SER A 348 15.71 32.82 11.11
CA SER A 348 15.42 32.19 12.40
C SER A 348 14.13 31.36 12.41
N GLU A 349 13.12 31.77 11.64
CA GLU A 349 11.84 31.09 11.57
C GLU A 349 11.95 29.75 10.84
N ALA A 350 12.67 29.72 9.72
CA ALA A 350 12.97 28.52 8.96
C ALA A 350 13.85 27.55 9.75
N LYS A 351 14.81 28.06 10.56
CA LYS A 351 15.60 27.23 11.50
C LYS A 351 14.72 26.58 12.57
N VAL A 352 13.81 27.35 13.16
CA VAL A 352 12.86 26.85 14.17
C VAL A 352 11.94 25.80 13.53
N ALA A 353 11.37 26.08 12.35
CA ALA A 353 10.52 25.16 11.61
C ALA A 353 11.24 23.85 11.27
N ALA A 354 12.47 23.92 10.74
CA ALA A 354 13.30 22.76 10.45
C ALA A 354 13.55 21.91 11.70
N LYS A 355 13.91 22.55 12.83
CA LYS A 355 14.11 21.86 14.11
C LYS A 355 12.84 21.16 14.59
N HIS A 356 11.68 21.84 14.53
CA HIS A 356 10.40 21.24 14.92
C HIS A 356 10.03 20.04 14.03
N LEU A 357 10.20 20.15 12.71
CA LEU A 357 9.93 19.04 11.80
C LEU A 357 10.82 17.83 12.10
N LYS A 358 12.13 18.05 12.32
CA LYS A 358 13.07 16.98 12.72
C LYS A 358 12.64 16.30 14.02
N SER A 359 12.32 17.10 15.05
CA SER A 359 11.86 16.57 16.35
C SER A 359 10.57 15.75 16.21
N ARG A 360 9.62 16.19 15.37
CA ARG A 360 8.39 15.44 15.10
C ARG A 360 8.67 14.12 14.39
N LEU A 361 9.48 14.11 13.32
CA LEU A 361 9.86 12.87 12.63
C LEU A 361 10.57 11.89 13.57
N ALA A 362 11.49 12.38 14.41
CA ALA A 362 12.20 11.55 15.37
C ALA A 362 11.25 10.90 16.39
N PHE A 363 10.32 11.68 16.94
CA PHE A 363 9.29 11.16 17.85
C PHE A 363 8.39 10.12 17.15
N GLN A 364 7.94 10.42 15.93
CA GLN A 364 7.15 9.50 15.11
C GLN A 364 7.90 8.19 14.81
N CYS A 365 9.20 8.25 14.53
CA CYS A 365 10.04 7.07 14.36
C CYS A 365 10.08 6.21 15.64
N GLN A 366 10.19 6.84 16.81
CA GLN A 366 10.18 6.16 18.10
C GLN A 366 8.83 5.50 18.41
N LEU A 367 7.71 6.12 18.01
CA LEU A 367 6.39 5.52 18.11
C LEU A 367 6.28 4.26 17.23
N LEU A 368 6.73 4.33 15.97
CA LEU A 368 6.76 3.16 15.08
C LEU A 368 7.64 2.03 15.64
N GLU A 369 8.77 2.36 16.25
CA GLU A 369 9.63 1.39 16.92
C GLU A 369 8.94 0.73 18.12
N SER A 370 8.20 1.50 18.92
CA SER A 370 7.42 0.98 20.04
C SER A 370 6.33 0.01 19.56
N LEU A 371 5.61 0.38 18.48
CA LEU A 371 4.62 -0.48 17.84
C LEU A 371 5.28 -1.75 17.26
N LYS A 372 6.49 -1.65 16.71
CA LYS A 372 7.24 -2.79 16.17
C LYS A 372 7.51 -3.83 17.25
N PHE A 373 7.94 -3.41 18.44
CA PHE A 373 8.14 -4.34 19.57
C PHE A 373 6.82 -4.97 20.01
N ARG A 374 5.72 -4.21 20.04
CA ARG A 374 4.40 -4.76 20.34
C ARG A 374 3.95 -5.79 19.29
N SER A 375 4.16 -5.49 18.01
CA SER A 375 3.87 -6.40 16.91
C SER A 375 4.71 -7.69 16.98
N GLN A 376 5.96 -7.59 17.44
CA GLN A 376 6.81 -8.76 17.67
C GLN A 376 6.25 -9.64 18.79
N SER A 377 5.86 -9.04 19.92
CA SER A 377 5.21 -9.76 21.02
C SER A 377 3.93 -10.47 20.59
N ASN A 378 3.05 -9.78 19.84
CA ASN A 378 1.84 -10.41 19.30
C ASN A 378 2.18 -11.60 18.37
N ARG A 379 3.24 -11.50 17.55
CA ARG A 379 3.69 -12.59 16.68
C ARG A 379 4.19 -13.79 17.50
N GLU A 380 4.96 -13.56 18.54
CA GLU A 380 5.45 -14.62 19.43
C GLU A 380 4.29 -15.32 20.17
N GLU A 381 3.25 -14.58 20.56
CA GLU A 381 2.03 -15.13 21.16
C GLU A 381 1.27 -16.06 20.19
N THR A 382 1.24 -15.76 18.89
CA THR A 382 0.58 -16.62 17.87
C THR A 382 1.31 -17.94 17.58
N THR A 383 2.55 -18.09 18.07
CA THR A 383 3.37 -19.29 17.84
C THR A 383 3.43 -20.24 19.04
N LYS A 384 2.76 -19.88 20.14
CA LYS A 384 2.57 -20.73 21.32
C LYS A 384 1.36 -21.64 21.12
#